data_AF-A0A925RIJ6-F1
#
_entry.id   AF-A0A925RIJ6-F1
#
_cell.length_a   1.000
_cell.length_b   1.000
_cell.length_c   1.000
_cell.angle_alpha   90.00
_cell.angle_beta   90.00
_cell.angle_gamma   90.00
#
_symmetry.space_group_name_H-M   'P 1'
#
loop_
_entity.id
_entity.type
_entity.pdbx_description
1 polymer ?
#
loop_
_entity_poly.entity_id
_entity_poly.type
_entity_poly.pdbx_seq_one_letter_code
_entity_poly.pdbx_strand_id
1 'polypeptide(L)'
;MSRQVLERGALACSALALYGWSQPSVSEPIIHHDCETASEVSSTASRCLHAQKLTSDAAPESLANDQWSNRQSDRLPDKMEAVYGDLLAQAQALVSRDQLTQAVDLIASFPKNSQHYGMAQQLQQDWSRELLRQAASECQQGRVSRAILMLDTIPSNSQLHDRITELRQRWSKQDKLLQQAIALKQTGDWQGVIDTTKALEGTPMYQSLLVQGLLQQGMTQLYKPNAAMLQVALEDLPAVQPAVTPPEMSSVTPQQAL
;
A
#
# COMPACT_ATOMS: atom_id res chain seq x y z
N MET A 1 53.57 -24.41 24.91
CA MET A 1 54.04 -23.30 24.06
C MET A 1 52.97 -22.21 24.04
N SER A 2 53.35 -21.04 24.56
CA SER A 2 52.91 -19.67 24.26
C SER A 2 51.43 -19.28 24.23
N ARG A 3 51.07 -18.42 25.20
CA ARG A 3 50.00 -17.40 25.17
C ARG A 3 50.43 -16.22 24.29
N GLN A 4 49.52 -15.61 23.52
CA GLN A 4 49.36 -14.16 23.27
C GLN A 4 47.87 -13.95 22.88
N VAL A 5 46.99 -13.12 23.47
CA VAL A 5 47.02 -11.79 24.13
C VAL A 5 46.85 -10.61 23.14
N LEU A 6 45.84 -9.75 23.44
CA LEU A 6 45.55 -8.37 22.97
C LEU A 6 45.05 -8.25 21.49
N GLU A 7 44.18 -7.34 21.05
CA GLU A 7 43.46 -6.21 21.66
C GLU A 7 42.52 -5.56 20.61
N ARG A 8 41.54 -4.77 21.11
CA ARG A 8 40.99 -3.48 20.58
C ARG A 8 40.53 -3.44 19.12
N GLY A 9 39.29 -3.10 18.81
CA GLY A 9 38.56 -1.84 19.07
C GLY A 9 37.78 -1.57 17.76
N ALA A 10 36.70 -0.82 17.65
CA ALA A 10 36.09 0.21 18.46
C ALA A 10 34.59 0.24 18.12
N LEU A 11 33.78 0.61 19.10
CA LEU A 11 32.40 1.05 18.92
C LEU A 11 32.42 2.41 18.20
N ALA A 12 31.84 2.47 17.00
CA ALA A 12 31.50 3.74 16.37
C ALA A 12 30.04 4.06 16.65
N CYS A 13 29.82 4.83 17.72
CA CYS A 13 28.61 5.62 17.89
C CYS A 13 28.63 6.75 16.85
N SER A 14 27.66 6.77 15.93
CA SER A 14 27.38 7.96 15.14
C SER A 14 26.14 8.64 15.68
N ALA A 15 26.37 9.68 16.47
CA ALA A 15 25.36 10.63 16.92
C ALA A 15 25.09 11.67 15.81
N LEU A 16 23.79 11.92 15.62
CA LEU A 16 23.11 13.14 15.18
C LEU A 16 23.91 14.23 14.44
N ALA A 17 23.43 14.54 13.23
CA ALA A 17 23.42 15.91 12.71
C ALA A 17 21.99 16.24 12.26
N LEU A 18 21.30 17.01 13.10
CA LEU A 18 20.12 17.79 12.73
C LEU A 18 20.59 18.87 11.75
N TYR A 19 20.19 18.76 10.50
CA TYR A 19 20.16 19.90 9.58
C TYR A 19 18.71 20.13 9.19
N GLY A 20 18.13 21.17 9.78
CA GLY A 20 16.94 21.82 9.25
C GLY A 20 17.34 22.65 8.04
N TRP A 21 16.59 22.52 6.95
CA TRP A 21 16.50 23.51 5.88
C TRP A 21 15.04 23.62 5.41
N SER A 22 14.42 24.72 5.84
CA SER A 22 13.83 25.75 4.99
C SER A 22 12.84 25.31 3.90
N GLN A 23 11.56 25.54 4.19
CA GLN A 23 10.53 25.76 3.17
C GLN A 23 10.79 27.06 2.40
N PRO A 24 10.53 27.11 1.09
CA PRO A 24 10.20 28.36 0.42
C PRO A 24 8.68 28.55 0.41
N SER A 25 8.21 29.44 1.29
CA SER A 25 6.97 30.18 1.11
C SER A 25 7.10 31.07 -0.13
N VAL A 26 6.31 30.80 -1.17
CA VAL A 26 6.05 31.75 -2.25
C VAL A 26 4.58 32.12 -2.18
N SER A 27 4.35 33.38 -1.85
CA SER A 27 3.06 34.05 -1.77
C SER A 27 2.38 34.09 -3.14
N GLU A 28 1.05 33.93 -3.10
CA GLU A 28 0.10 34.21 -4.17
C GLU A 28 0.28 35.61 -4.77
N PRO A 29 -0.26 35.80 -5.98
CA PRO A 29 -1.18 36.91 -6.17
C PRO A 29 -2.61 36.41 -6.32
N ILE A 30 -3.43 36.81 -5.35
CA ILE A 30 -4.89 36.80 -5.37
C ILE A 30 -5.34 37.59 -6.61
N ILE A 31 -5.97 36.91 -7.58
CA ILE A 31 -6.74 37.58 -8.62
C ILE A 31 -8.21 37.53 -8.18
N HIS A 32 -8.67 38.68 -7.70
CA HIS A 32 -10.07 39.06 -7.61
C HIS A 32 -10.70 38.94 -9.00
N HIS A 33 -11.75 38.13 -9.12
CA HIS A 33 -12.71 38.27 -10.23
C HIS A 33 -13.96 38.95 -9.69
N ASP A 34 -13.96 40.28 -9.76
CA ASP A 34 -15.17 41.07 -9.76
C ASP A 34 -15.91 40.79 -11.08
N CYS A 35 -17.16 40.37 -10.94
CA CYS A 35 -18.09 40.19 -12.04
C CYS A 35 -18.93 41.46 -12.12
N GLU A 36 -18.67 42.32 -13.10
CA GLU A 36 -19.51 43.48 -13.37
C GLU A 36 -20.01 43.44 -14.82
N THR A 37 -21.32 43.59 -14.92
CA THR A 37 -22.14 43.60 -16.14
C THR A 37 -21.96 44.90 -16.91
N ALA A 38 -21.76 44.84 -18.23
CA ALA A 38 -22.36 45.76 -19.20
C ALA A 38 -22.07 45.34 -20.65
N SER A 39 -23.01 45.70 -21.51
CA SER A 39 -23.20 45.31 -22.90
C SER A 39 -22.14 45.79 -23.90
N GLU A 40 -22.19 45.11 -25.06
CA GLU A 40 -22.15 45.65 -26.42
C GLU A 40 -20.81 45.71 -27.22
N VAL A 41 -20.92 45.18 -28.45
CA VAL A 41 -20.16 45.41 -29.69
C VAL A 41 -18.95 44.51 -30.05
N SER A 42 -19.24 43.63 -31.02
CA SER A 42 -18.49 43.28 -32.25
C SER A 42 -17.13 42.58 -32.23
N SER A 43 -17.16 41.38 -32.83
CA SER A 43 -16.21 40.81 -33.80
C SER A 43 -14.70 41.00 -33.57
N THR A 44 -13.99 39.92 -33.24
CA THR A 44 -13.12 39.18 -34.18
C THR A 44 -12.37 38.08 -33.43
N ALA A 45 -11.98 37.05 -34.18
CA ALA A 45 -11.42 35.79 -33.73
C ALA A 45 -10.29 35.91 -32.70
N SER A 46 -10.33 35.05 -31.68
CA SER A 46 -9.14 34.60 -30.98
C SER A 46 -9.35 33.17 -30.47
N ARG A 47 -8.51 32.28 -30.97
CA ARG A 47 -8.38 30.87 -30.57
C ARG A 47 -8.03 30.81 -29.09
N CYS A 48 -8.83 30.09 -28.31
CA CYS A 48 -8.40 29.53 -27.03
C CYS A 48 -8.54 28.01 -27.09
N LEU A 49 -7.38 27.34 -27.05
CA LEU A 49 -7.27 25.91 -26.75
C LEU A 49 -8.06 25.64 -25.48
N HIS A 50 -9.08 24.79 -25.58
CA HIS A 50 -9.73 24.25 -24.41
C HIS A 50 -8.77 23.30 -23.72
N ALA A 51 -8.34 23.69 -22.53
CA ALA A 51 -7.87 22.77 -21.51
C ALA A 51 -9.03 21.80 -21.21
N GLN A 52 -8.98 20.60 -21.78
CA GLN A 52 -9.88 19.52 -21.39
C GLN A 52 -9.48 19.05 -19.99
N LYS A 53 -10.23 19.57 -19.04
CA LYS A 53 -10.51 18.99 -17.73
C LYS A 53 -10.84 17.50 -17.96
N LEU A 54 -9.92 16.61 -17.57
CA LEU A 54 -10.14 15.16 -17.56
C LEU A 54 -11.20 14.85 -16.50
N THR A 55 -12.46 14.90 -16.89
CA THR A 55 -13.51 14.12 -16.25
C THR A 55 -13.37 12.69 -16.72
N SER A 56 -13.38 11.79 -15.75
CA SER A 56 -13.57 10.35 -15.92
C SER A 56 -14.91 10.10 -16.60
N ASP A 57 -14.99 10.33 -17.90
CA ASP A 57 -16.13 9.89 -18.69
C ASP A 57 -15.87 8.46 -19.12
N ALA A 58 -16.74 7.59 -18.61
CA ALA A 58 -16.92 6.24 -19.11
C ALA A 58 -16.93 6.24 -20.64
N ALA A 59 -16.50 5.11 -21.22
CA ALA A 59 -16.58 4.85 -22.66
C ALA A 59 -17.86 5.47 -23.26
N PRO A 60 -17.78 6.27 -24.34
CA PRO A 60 -18.91 7.06 -24.81
C PRO A 60 -20.11 6.15 -25.04
N GLU A 61 -21.21 6.42 -24.32
CA GLU A 61 -22.44 5.61 -24.28
C GLU A 61 -23.02 5.33 -25.68
N SER A 62 -22.64 6.09 -26.71
CA SER A 62 -23.07 5.85 -28.09
C SER A 62 -22.40 4.66 -28.78
N LEU A 63 -21.31 4.11 -28.24
CA LEU A 63 -20.60 2.96 -28.82
C LEU A 63 -21.08 1.62 -28.26
N ALA A 64 -21.67 1.63 -27.06
CA ALA A 64 -22.28 0.47 -26.42
C ALA A 64 -23.73 0.25 -26.88
N ASN A 65 -24.12 0.78 -28.05
CA ASN A 65 -25.43 0.49 -28.60
C ASN A 65 -25.45 -0.98 -29.04
N ASP A 66 -26.28 -1.81 -28.37
CA ASP A 66 -26.53 -3.24 -28.65
C ASP A 66 -26.77 -3.54 -30.14
N GLN A 67 -27.14 -2.50 -30.89
CA GLN A 67 -27.29 -2.48 -32.34
C GLN A 67 -26.06 -3.02 -33.10
N TRP A 68 -24.84 -2.90 -32.58
CA TRP A 68 -23.63 -3.32 -33.29
C TRP A 68 -23.07 -4.66 -32.81
N SER A 69 -23.29 -5.01 -31.54
CA SER A 69 -22.82 -6.26 -30.93
C SER A 69 -23.64 -7.49 -31.38
N ASN A 70 -24.91 -7.30 -31.76
CA ASN A 70 -25.87 -8.37 -32.07
C ASN A 70 -26.39 -8.39 -33.52
N ARG A 71 -25.94 -7.50 -34.41
CA ARG A 71 -26.34 -7.53 -35.83
C ARG A 71 -25.52 -8.56 -36.62
N GLN A 72 -26.18 -9.25 -37.54
CA GLN A 72 -25.68 -10.16 -38.58
C GLN A 72 -24.55 -9.63 -39.49
N SER A 73 -23.92 -8.50 -39.18
CA SER A 73 -22.80 -7.97 -39.94
C SER A 73 -21.51 -8.57 -39.40
N ASP A 74 -20.79 -9.31 -40.25
CA ASP A 74 -19.51 -9.96 -39.91
C ASP A 74 -18.43 -8.96 -39.49
N ARG A 75 -18.62 -7.66 -39.79
CA ARG A 75 -17.68 -6.58 -39.49
C ARG A 75 -18.38 -5.29 -39.07
N LEU A 76 -17.74 -4.57 -38.15
CA LEU A 76 -18.13 -3.22 -37.75
C LEU A 76 -17.79 -2.18 -38.82
N PRO A 77 -18.49 -1.02 -38.83
CA PRO A 77 -18.11 0.10 -39.71
C PRO A 77 -16.70 0.61 -39.41
N ASP A 78 -15.95 1.02 -40.44
CA ASP A 78 -14.55 1.49 -40.31
C ASP A 78 -14.37 2.61 -39.26
N LYS A 79 -15.35 3.50 -39.14
CA LYS A 79 -15.33 4.58 -38.13
C LYS A 79 -15.33 4.03 -36.70
N MET A 80 -16.09 2.96 -36.44
CA MET A 80 -16.12 2.31 -35.14
C MET A 80 -14.83 1.56 -34.87
N GLU A 81 -14.31 0.88 -35.89
CA GLU A 81 -13.02 0.18 -35.78
C GLU A 81 -11.87 1.13 -35.45
N ALA A 82 -11.85 2.33 -36.04
CA ALA A 82 -10.88 3.37 -35.67
C ALA A 82 -10.96 3.71 -34.17
N VAL A 83 -12.17 3.85 -33.61
CA VAL A 83 -12.36 4.14 -32.19
C VAL A 83 -11.87 2.99 -31.30
N TYR A 84 -12.18 1.74 -31.65
CA TYR A 84 -11.65 0.59 -30.90
C TYR A 84 -10.13 0.45 -31.02
N GLY A 85 -9.55 0.83 -32.16
CA GLY A 85 -8.11 0.96 -32.34
C GLY A 85 -7.50 1.99 -31.38
N ASP A 86 -8.11 3.17 -31.27
CA ASP A 86 -7.68 4.22 -30.34
C ASP A 86 -7.83 3.78 -28.88
N LEU A 87 -8.90 3.09 -28.52
CA LEU A 87 -9.12 2.53 -27.18
C LEU A 87 -8.06 1.48 -26.83
N LEU A 88 -7.68 0.63 -27.78
CA LEU A 88 -6.64 -0.38 -27.58
C LEU A 88 -5.27 0.29 -27.34
N ALA A 89 -4.93 1.32 -28.11
CA ALA A 89 -3.71 2.10 -27.91
C ALA A 89 -3.70 2.81 -26.54
N GLN A 90 -4.84 3.37 -26.13
CA GLN A 90 -5.01 3.97 -24.80
C GLN A 90 -4.83 2.95 -23.69
N ALA A 91 -5.41 1.74 -23.82
CA ALA A 91 -5.25 0.67 -22.85
C ALA A 91 -3.78 0.27 -22.68
N GLN A 92 -3.04 0.14 -23.79
CA GLN A 92 -1.60 -0.15 -23.76
C GLN A 92 -0.77 0.97 -23.10
N ALA A 93 -1.15 2.23 -23.32
CA ALA A 93 -0.53 3.37 -22.65
C ALA A 93 -0.80 3.38 -21.14
N LEU A 94 -2.01 2.98 -20.70
CA LEU A 94 -2.34 2.81 -19.28
C LEU A 94 -1.46 1.74 -18.63
N VAL A 95 -1.24 0.59 -19.28
CA VAL A 95 -0.33 -0.45 -18.76
C VAL A 95 1.09 0.08 -18.60
N SER A 96 1.58 0.88 -19.54
CA SER A 96 2.92 1.48 -19.49
C SER A 96 3.08 2.49 -18.35
N ARG A 97 1.98 2.92 -17.70
CA ARG A 97 1.93 3.80 -16.54
C ARG A 97 1.54 3.06 -15.26
N ASP A 98 1.63 1.73 -15.26
CA ASP A 98 1.23 0.85 -14.16
C ASP A 98 -0.27 0.95 -13.80
N GLN A 99 -1.12 1.38 -14.73
CA GLN A 99 -2.57 1.50 -14.55
C GLN A 99 -3.32 0.28 -15.12
N LEU A 100 -2.86 -0.92 -14.74
CA LEU A 100 -3.33 -2.19 -15.31
C LEU A 100 -4.83 -2.43 -15.11
N THR A 101 -5.37 -2.07 -13.95
CA THR A 101 -6.81 -2.16 -13.64
C THR A 101 -7.64 -1.38 -14.66
N GLN A 102 -7.26 -0.13 -14.93
CA GLN A 102 -7.95 0.73 -15.90
C GLN A 102 -7.82 0.19 -17.32
N ALA A 103 -6.64 -0.37 -17.67
CA ALA A 103 -6.42 -0.96 -18.98
C ALA A 103 -7.32 -2.17 -19.24
N VAL A 104 -7.49 -3.05 -18.25
CA VAL A 104 -8.37 -4.22 -18.35
C VAL A 104 -9.83 -3.81 -18.47
N ASP A 105 -10.29 -2.88 -17.63
CA ASP A 105 -11.67 -2.37 -17.68
C ASP A 105 -11.99 -1.74 -19.04
N LEU A 106 -11.03 -1.02 -19.64
CA LEU A 106 -11.20 -0.34 -20.92
C LEU A 106 -11.46 -1.30 -22.09
N ILE A 107 -10.87 -2.50 -22.07
CA ILE A 107 -10.96 -3.47 -23.17
C ILE A 107 -11.94 -4.63 -22.90
N ALA A 108 -12.46 -4.74 -21.67
CA ALA A 108 -13.32 -5.86 -21.24
C ALA A 108 -14.61 -5.99 -22.07
N SER A 109 -15.08 -4.89 -22.67
CA SER A 109 -16.36 -4.82 -23.39
C SER A 109 -16.19 -4.68 -24.91
N PHE A 110 -15.04 -5.07 -25.46
CA PHE A 110 -14.85 -5.02 -26.92
C PHE A 110 -15.84 -5.94 -27.64
N PRO A 111 -16.52 -5.45 -28.69
CA PRO A 111 -17.52 -6.23 -29.41
C PRO A 111 -16.87 -7.36 -30.22
N LYS A 112 -17.53 -8.53 -30.26
CA LYS A 112 -17.01 -9.75 -30.88
C LYS A 112 -16.75 -9.66 -32.38
N ASN A 113 -17.45 -8.76 -33.08
CA ASN A 113 -17.32 -8.51 -34.51
C ASN A 113 -16.33 -7.39 -34.85
N SER A 114 -15.60 -6.84 -33.86
CA SER A 114 -14.47 -5.95 -34.13
C SER A 114 -13.26 -6.74 -34.62
N GLN A 115 -12.54 -6.19 -35.59
CA GLN A 115 -11.23 -6.70 -36.01
C GLN A 115 -10.19 -6.71 -34.87
N HIS A 116 -10.39 -5.88 -33.83
CA HIS A 116 -9.51 -5.78 -32.67
C HIS A 116 -9.86 -6.78 -31.56
N TYR A 117 -11.00 -7.48 -31.65
CA TYR A 117 -11.49 -8.36 -30.60
C TYR A 117 -10.50 -9.45 -30.20
N GLY A 118 -9.88 -10.13 -31.17
CA GLY A 118 -8.90 -11.19 -30.89
C GLY A 118 -7.69 -10.70 -30.09
N MET A 119 -7.13 -9.56 -30.49
CA MET A 119 -6.03 -8.91 -29.77
C MET A 119 -6.47 -8.46 -28.37
N ALA A 120 -7.64 -7.82 -28.26
CA ALA A 120 -8.18 -7.37 -26.98
C ALA A 120 -8.40 -8.55 -26.01
N GLN A 121 -8.94 -9.68 -26.47
CA GLN A 121 -9.11 -10.88 -25.66
C GLN A 121 -7.77 -11.44 -25.15
N GLN A 122 -6.74 -11.49 -25.99
CA GLN A 122 -5.42 -11.95 -25.59
C GLN A 122 -4.82 -11.02 -24.52
N LEU A 123 -4.83 -9.70 -24.77
CA LEU A 123 -4.35 -8.70 -23.81
C LEU A 123 -5.12 -8.76 -22.49
N GLN A 124 -6.45 -8.90 -22.55
CA GLN A 124 -7.30 -9.04 -21.37
C GLN A 124 -6.88 -10.26 -20.54
N GLN A 125 -6.59 -11.40 -21.17
CA GLN A 125 -6.13 -12.60 -20.46
C GLN A 125 -4.74 -12.41 -19.83
N ASP A 126 -3.80 -11.82 -20.56
CA ASP A 126 -2.45 -11.54 -20.09
C ASP A 126 -2.46 -10.60 -18.89
N TRP A 127 -3.19 -9.49 -19.01
CA TRP A 127 -3.32 -8.50 -17.97
C TRP A 127 -4.13 -9.00 -16.77
N SER A 128 -5.13 -9.86 -16.98
CA SER A 128 -5.85 -10.51 -15.87
C SER A 128 -4.91 -11.39 -15.02
N ARG A 129 -3.98 -12.12 -15.65
CA ARG A 129 -2.97 -12.93 -14.93
C ARG A 129 -2.02 -12.05 -14.13
N GLU A 130 -1.55 -10.96 -14.73
CA GLU A 130 -0.68 -10.01 -14.05
C GLU A 130 -1.42 -9.30 -12.89
N LEU A 131 -2.67 -8.92 -13.09
CA LEU A 131 -3.49 -8.29 -12.05
C LEU A 131 -3.72 -9.22 -10.86
N LEU A 132 -3.95 -10.51 -11.12
CA LEU A 132 -4.01 -11.54 -10.09
C LEU A 132 -2.69 -11.67 -9.33
N ARG A 133 -1.54 -11.62 -10.02
CA ARG A 133 -0.21 -11.65 -9.39
C ARG A 133 0.00 -10.44 -8.47
N GLN A 134 -0.37 -9.25 -8.93
CA GLN A 134 -0.27 -8.03 -8.13
C GLN A 134 -1.22 -8.07 -6.93
N ALA A 135 -2.47 -8.52 -7.12
CA ALA A 135 -3.43 -8.70 -6.04
C ALA A 135 -2.91 -9.67 -4.96
N ALA A 136 -2.29 -10.78 -5.36
CA ALA A 136 -1.67 -11.71 -4.42
C ALA A 136 -0.55 -11.05 -3.60
N SER A 137 0.26 -10.19 -4.22
CA SER A 137 1.30 -9.43 -3.52
C SER A 137 0.71 -8.41 -2.53
N GLU A 138 -0.34 -7.68 -2.93
CA GLU A 138 -1.06 -6.77 -2.03
C GLU A 138 -1.63 -7.51 -0.82
N CYS A 139 -2.21 -8.69 -1.04
CA CYS A 139 -2.72 -9.55 0.02
C CYS A 139 -1.59 -9.99 0.97
N GLN A 140 -0.45 -10.44 0.44
CA GLN A 140 0.73 -10.82 1.24
C GLN A 140 1.25 -9.68 2.11
N GLN A 141 1.13 -8.43 1.62
CA GLN A 141 1.55 -7.24 2.35
C GLN A 141 0.51 -6.75 3.36
N GLY A 142 -0.58 -7.50 3.58
CA GLY A 142 -1.66 -7.14 4.50
C GLY A 142 -2.64 -6.12 3.94
N ARG A 143 -2.52 -5.73 2.66
CA ARG A 143 -3.44 -4.80 1.97
C ARG A 143 -4.57 -5.57 1.30
N VAL A 144 -5.30 -6.35 2.10
CA VAL A 144 -6.28 -7.34 1.62
C VAL A 144 -7.44 -6.69 0.88
N SER A 145 -7.98 -5.58 1.39
CA SER A 145 -9.10 -4.88 0.72
C SER A 145 -8.69 -4.37 -0.67
N ARG A 146 -7.45 -3.89 -0.84
CA ARG A 146 -6.93 -3.50 -2.16
C ARG A 146 -6.77 -4.71 -3.08
N ALA A 147 -6.26 -5.83 -2.56
CA ALA A 147 -6.16 -7.07 -3.32
C ALA A 147 -7.54 -7.54 -3.84
N ILE A 148 -8.58 -7.46 -3.02
CA ILE A 148 -9.96 -7.84 -3.41
C ILE A 148 -10.47 -6.91 -4.51
N LEU A 149 -10.29 -5.59 -4.40
CA LEU A 149 -10.69 -4.65 -5.45
C LEU A 149 -10.01 -4.94 -6.80
N MET A 150 -8.74 -5.36 -6.79
CA MET A 150 -8.02 -5.77 -8.00
C MET A 150 -8.57 -7.07 -8.61
N LEU A 151 -9.13 -7.97 -7.79
CA LEU A 151 -9.80 -9.17 -8.30
C LEU A 151 -11.14 -8.83 -8.97
N ASP A 152 -11.83 -7.78 -8.50
CA ASP A 152 -13.15 -7.38 -8.99
C ASP A 152 -13.11 -6.81 -10.41
N THR A 153 -11.97 -6.29 -10.83
CA THR A 153 -11.74 -5.77 -12.19
C THR A 153 -11.38 -6.85 -13.19
N ILE A 154 -11.10 -8.08 -12.75
CA ILE A 154 -10.87 -9.18 -13.68
C ILE A 154 -12.20 -9.63 -14.28
N PRO A 155 -12.35 -9.64 -15.61
CA PRO A 155 -13.62 -9.99 -16.25
C PRO A 155 -14.09 -11.41 -15.92
N SER A 156 -15.40 -11.58 -15.75
CA SER A 156 -15.99 -12.87 -15.37
C SER A 156 -15.91 -13.94 -16.46
N ASN A 157 -15.69 -13.55 -17.71
CA ASN A 157 -15.44 -14.45 -18.84
C ASN A 157 -13.98 -14.93 -18.91
N SER A 158 -13.11 -14.49 -17.99
CA SER A 158 -11.73 -14.94 -17.90
C SER A 158 -11.65 -16.41 -17.48
N GLN A 159 -10.62 -17.11 -17.98
CA GLN A 159 -10.28 -18.47 -17.54
C GLN A 159 -9.92 -18.55 -16.04
N LEU A 160 -9.66 -17.40 -15.42
CA LEU A 160 -9.33 -17.30 -14.00
C LEU A 160 -10.58 -17.19 -13.09
N HIS A 161 -11.79 -17.16 -13.63
CA HIS A 161 -13.00 -16.84 -12.89
C HIS A 161 -13.20 -17.68 -11.61
N ASP A 162 -13.08 -19.01 -11.72
CA ASP A 162 -13.25 -19.92 -10.58
C ASP A 162 -12.20 -19.65 -9.50
N ARG A 163 -10.95 -19.46 -9.94
CA ARG A 163 -9.82 -19.15 -9.06
C ARG A 163 -10.02 -17.80 -8.35
N ILE A 164 -10.51 -16.80 -9.05
CA ILE A 164 -10.77 -15.47 -8.50
C ILE A 164 -11.89 -15.55 -7.47
N THR A 165 -12.96 -16.29 -7.75
CA THR A 165 -14.08 -16.48 -6.83
C THR A 165 -13.61 -17.16 -5.53
N GLU A 166 -12.81 -18.23 -5.66
CA GLU A 166 -12.19 -18.93 -4.53
C GLU A 166 -11.32 -17.98 -3.68
N LEU A 167 -10.44 -17.20 -4.34
CA LEU A 167 -9.54 -16.27 -3.67
C LEU A 167 -10.29 -15.13 -2.99
N ARG A 168 -11.28 -14.53 -3.66
CA ARG A 168 -12.13 -13.47 -3.10
C ARG A 168 -12.80 -13.95 -1.82
N GLN A 169 -13.41 -15.14 -1.82
CA GLN A 169 -14.06 -15.69 -0.64
C GLN A 169 -13.07 -15.91 0.50
N ARG A 170 -11.90 -16.48 0.21
CA ARG A 170 -10.84 -16.73 1.20
C ARG A 170 -10.31 -15.43 1.80
N TRP A 171 -9.89 -14.49 0.95
CA TRP A 171 -9.31 -13.22 1.36
C TRP A 171 -10.33 -12.35 2.10
N SER A 172 -11.60 -12.39 1.73
CA SER A 172 -12.66 -11.69 2.47
C SER A 172 -12.81 -12.19 3.91
N LYS A 173 -12.64 -13.50 4.16
CA LYS A 173 -12.65 -14.05 5.52
C LYS A 173 -11.42 -13.59 6.31
N GLN A 174 -10.25 -13.57 5.67
CA GLN A 174 -9.00 -13.13 6.29
C GLN A 174 -9.02 -11.63 6.60
N ASP A 175 -9.56 -10.80 5.70
CA ASP A 175 -9.74 -9.37 5.92
C ASP A 175 -10.63 -9.11 7.13
N LYS A 176 -11.73 -9.84 7.29
CA LYS A 176 -12.58 -9.72 8.49
C LYS A 176 -11.82 -9.97 9.79
N LEU A 177 -10.97 -11.00 9.85
CA LEU A 177 -10.13 -11.28 11.02
C LEU A 177 -9.12 -10.15 11.26
N LEU A 178 -8.50 -9.64 10.20
CA LEU A 178 -7.55 -8.54 10.30
C LEU A 178 -8.22 -7.25 10.80
N GLN A 179 -9.37 -6.88 10.24
CA GLN A 179 -10.15 -5.72 10.70
C GLN A 179 -10.61 -5.89 12.14
N GLN A 180 -11.00 -7.11 12.53
CA GLN A 180 -11.35 -7.41 13.92
C GLN A 180 -10.16 -7.21 14.87
N ALA A 181 -8.97 -7.71 14.51
CA ALA A 181 -7.76 -7.49 15.29
C ALA A 181 -7.44 -5.99 15.44
N ILE A 182 -7.60 -5.21 14.37
CA ILE A 182 -7.41 -3.76 14.40
C ILE A 182 -8.41 -3.08 15.34
N ALA A 183 -9.68 -3.48 15.31
CA ALA A 183 -10.72 -2.95 16.19
C ALA A 183 -10.47 -3.30 17.67
N LEU A 184 -10.08 -4.55 17.96
CA LEU A 184 -9.76 -5.00 19.32
C LEU A 184 -8.56 -4.24 19.91
N LYS A 185 -7.57 -3.92 19.08
CA LYS A 185 -6.47 -3.04 19.47
C LYS A 185 -6.96 -1.66 19.91
N GLN A 186 -7.96 -1.10 19.22
CA GLN A 186 -8.51 0.23 19.56
C GLN A 186 -9.28 0.19 20.89
N THR A 187 -9.91 -0.94 21.22
CA THR A 187 -10.63 -1.12 22.49
C THR A 187 -9.72 -1.59 23.63
N GLY A 188 -8.44 -1.84 23.37
CA GLY A 188 -7.47 -2.33 24.35
C GLY A 188 -7.63 -3.81 24.72
N ASP A 189 -8.38 -4.59 23.93
CA ASP A 189 -8.50 -6.04 24.12
C ASP A 189 -7.29 -6.74 23.49
N TRP A 190 -6.17 -6.71 24.22
CA TRP A 190 -4.89 -7.24 23.73
C TRP A 190 -4.88 -8.76 23.59
N GLN A 191 -5.66 -9.48 24.40
CA GLN A 191 -5.82 -10.92 24.27
C GLN A 191 -6.55 -11.25 22.97
N GLY A 192 -7.66 -10.56 22.69
CA GLY A 192 -8.39 -10.68 21.44
C GLY A 192 -7.54 -10.32 20.21
N VAL A 193 -6.68 -9.30 20.29
CA VAL A 193 -5.71 -8.97 19.24
C VAL A 193 -4.80 -10.17 18.95
N ILE A 194 -4.21 -10.78 19.98
CA ILE A 194 -3.31 -11.93 19.80
C ILE A 194 -4.05 -13.11 19.18
N ASP A 195 -5.23 -13.45 19.69
CA ASP A 195 -5.99 -14.62 19.25
C ASP A 195 -6.47 -14.49 17.81
N THR A 196 -7.00 -13.32 17.43
CA THR A 196 -7.43 -13.05 16.05
C THR A 196 -6.25 -12.98 15.08
N THR A 197 -5.12 -12.42 15.51
CA THR A 197 -3.90 -12.37 14.69
C THR A 197 -3.29 -13.76 14.49
N LYS A 198 -3.32 -14.62 15.51
CA LYS A 198 -2.90 -16.04 15.40
C LYS A 198 -3.83 -16.85 14.49
N ALA A 199 -5.12 -16.54 14.44
CA ALA A 199 -6.05 -17.18 13.51
C ALA A 199 -5.69 -16.92 12.03
N LEU A 200 -4.84 -15.92 11.75
CA LEU A 200 -4.26 -15.69 10.42
C LEU A 200 -3.01 -16.53 10.14
N GLU A 201 -2.56 -17.39 11.06
CA GLU A 201 -1.40 -18.26 10.85
C GLU A 201 -1.62 -19.21 9.65
N GLY A 202 -0.56 -19.45 8.89
CA GLY A 202 -0.62 -20.21 7.63
C GLY A 202 -1.22 -19.45 6.45
N THR A 203 -1.69 -18.22 6.64
CA THR A 203 -2.11 -17.35 5.53
C THR A 203 -0.93 -16.56 4.95
N PRO A 204 -0.98 -16.17 3.66
CA PRO A 204 0.10 -15.39 3.05
C PRO A 204 0.36 -14.02 3.71
N MET A 205 -0.64 -13.45 4.39
CA MET A 205 -0.51 -12.15 5.07
C MET A 205 0.04 -12.26 6.49
N TYR A 206 0.17 -13.47 7.05
CA TYR A 206 0.61 -13.66 8.43
C TYR A 206 1.97 -13.02 8.68
N GLN A 207 2.86 -13.13 7.70
CA GLN A 207 4.22 -12.59 7.76
C GLN A 207 4.30 -11.10 7.39
N SER A 208 3.17 -10.45 7.07
CA SER A 208 3.15 -9.02 6.77
C SER A 208 3.54 -8.21 8.00
N LEU A 209 4.18 -7.06 7.77
CA LEU A 209 4.55 -6.13 8.84
C LEU A 209 3.33 -5.67 9.65
N LEU A 210 2.17 -5.56 9.00
CA LEU A 210 0.91 -5.20 9.67
C LEU A 210 0.51 -6.26 10.69
N VAL A 211 0.43 -7.52 10.28
CA VAL A 211 0.00 -8.63 11.14
C VAL A 211 1.03 -8.89 12.25
N GLN A 212 2.33 -8.91 11.91
CA GLN A 212 3.40 -9.08 12.90
C GLN A 212 3.44 -7.91 13.90
N GLY A 213 3.21 -6.69 13.43
CA GLY A 213 3.11 -5.51 14.29
C GLY A 213 1.94 -5.58 15.26
N LEU A 214 0.77 -6.04 14.81
CA LEU A 214 -0.39 -6.27 15.69
C LEU A 214 -0.09 -7.33 16.75
N LEU A 215 0.54 -8.45 16.36
CA LEU A 215 0.93 -9.51 17.30
C LEU A 215 1.91 -9.01 18.36
N GLN A 216 2.96 -8.30 17.92
CA GLN A 216 3.95 -7.73 18.84
C GLN A 216 3.32 -6.71 19.80
N GLN A 217 2.43 -5.84 19.30
CA GLN A 217 1.72 -4.88 20.14
C GLN A 217 0.81 -5.58 21.14
N GLY A 218 0.06 -6.61 20.72
CA GLY A 218 -0.76 -7.41 21.61
C GLY A 218 0.06 -8.03 22.74
N MET A 219 1.18 -8.69 22.40
CA MET A 219 2.06 -9.33 23.38
C MET A 219 2.67 -8.31 24.36
N THR A 220 3.21 -7.20 23.86
CA THR A 220 3.86 -6.20 24.72
C THR A 220 2.90 -5.52 25.67
N GLN A 221 1.65 -5.26 25.25
CA GLN A 221 0.65 -4.64 26.12
C GLN A 221 0.05 -5.64 27.12
N LEU A 222 -0.16 -6.89 26.72
CA LEU A 222 -0.66 -7.93 27.61
C LEU A 222 0.30 -8.23 28.77
N TYR A 223 1.62 -8.23 28.50
CA TYR A 223 2.66 -8.52 29.49
C TYR A 223 3.30 -7.28 30.11
N LYS A 224 2.74 -6.08 29.88
CA LYS A 224 3.26 -4.86 30.50
C LYS A 224 3.07 -4.98 32.03
N PRO A 225 4.16 -4.99 32.82
CA PRO A 225 4.03 -5.13 34.26
C PRO A 225 3.24 -3.94 34.81
N ASN A 226 2.21 -4.22 35.60
CA ASN A 226 1.43 -3.16 36.22
C ASN A 226 2.25 -2.50 37.35
N ALA A 227 1.94 -1.24 37.66
CA ALA A 227 2.69 -0.48 38.66
C ALA A 227 2.69 -1.15 40.05
N ALA A 228 1.64 -1.90 40.38
CA ALA A 228 1.55 -2.66 41.63
C ALA A 228 2.57 -3.83 41.67
N MET A 229 2.74 -4.58 40.58
CA MET A 229 3.77 -5.61 40.47
C MET A 229 5.18 -5.03 40.57
N LEU A 230 5.40 -3.85 39.98
CA LEU A 230 6.68 -3.15 40.08
C LEU A 230 6.96 -2.67 41.51
N GLN A 231 5.93 -2.26 42.25
CA GLN A 231 6.07 -1.86 43.66
C GLN A 231 6.40 -3.07 44.56
N VAL A 232 5.73 -4.22 44.36
CA VAL A 232 6.06 -5.46 45.09
C VAL A 232 7.48 -5.91 44.80
N ALA A 233 7.93 -5.84 43.54
CA ALA A 233 9.31 -6.16 43.18
C ALA A 233 10.34 -5.17 43.78
N LEU A 234 9.94 -3.94 44.09
CA LEU A 234 10.79 -2.93 44.73
C LEU A 234 10.83 -3.07 46.26
N GLU A 235 9.75 -3.54 46.90
CA GLU A 235 9.68 -3.74 48.36
C GLU A 235 10.57 -4.90 48.83
N ASP A 236 10.79 -5.92 48.00
CA ASP A 236 11.68 -7.05 48.28
C ASP A 236 13.15 -6.79 47.86
N LEU A 237 13.47 -5.61 47.31
CA LEU A 237 14.86 -5.24 47.09
C LEU A 237 15.51 -4.90 48.43
N PRO A 238 16.57 -5.62 48.86
CA PRO A 238 17.31 -5.21 50.05
C PRO A 238 17.79 -3.78 49.82
N ALA A 239 17.53 -2.89 50.78
CA ALA A 239 18.05 -1.52 50.77
C ALA A 239 19.52 -1.60 50.37
N VAL A 240 19.89 -0.91 49.28
CA VAL A 240 21.27 -0.78 48.83
C VAL A 240 22.08 -0.42 50.07
N GLN A 241 22.89 -1.37 50.55
CA GLN A 241 23.74 -1.12 51.70
C GLN A 241 24.64 0.05 51.30
N PRO A 242 24.74 1.10 52.14
CA PRO A 242 25.63 2.22 51.84
C PRO A 242 27.01 1.66 51.52
N ALA A 243 27.63 2.23 50.48
CA ALA A 243 28.91 1.79 49.93
C ALA A 243 29.87 1.35 51.04
N VAL A 244 30.19 0.04 51.05
CA VAL A 244 31.29 -0.50 51.85
C VAL A 244 32.50 0.35 51.50
N THR A 245 32.99 1.10 52.49
CA THR A 245 34.16 1.97 52.35
C THR A 245 35.31 1.16 51.75
N PRO A 246 36.02 1.68 50.73
CA PRO A 246 37.13 0.97 50.12
C PRO A 246 38.18 0.61 51.18
N PRO A 247 38.81 -0.57 51.10
CA PRO A 247 39.89 -0.90 52.01
C PRO A 247 41.01 0.12 51.83
N GLU A 248 41.37 0.73 52.96
CA GLU A 248 42.53 1.58 53.14
C GLU A 248 43.77 0.84 52.61
N MET A 249 44.25 1.22 51.43
CA MET A 249 45.50 0.69 50.89
C MET A 249 46.63 1.18 51.79
N SER A 250 47.08 0.31 52.70
CA SER A 250 48.30 0.51 53.46
C SER A 250 49.45 0.79 52.48
N SER A 251 49.98 2.00 52.56
CA SER A 251 51.15 2.46 51.83
C SER A 251 52.35 1.59 52.19
N VAL A 252 52.80 0.75 51.25
CA VAL A 252 54.12 0.12 51.31
C VAL A 252 55.12 1.11 50.72
N THR A 253 55.91 1.71 51.59
CA THR A 253 57.04 2.59 51.31
C THR A 253 58.11 1.84 50.51
N PRO A 254 58.70 2.40 49.44
CA PRO A 254 59.84 1.78 48.78
C PRO A 254 61.10 1.95 49.64
N GLN A 255 61.63 0.83 50.12
CA GLN A 255 62.90 0.80 50.83
C GLN A 255 64.04 0.88 49.82
N GLN A 256 64.79 1.98 49.92
CA GLN A 256 66.00 2.28 49.15
C GLN A 256 67.19 1.38 49.53
N ALA A 257 68.18 1.42 48.63
CA ALA A 257 69.62 1.18 48.86
C ALA A 257 70.06 -0.29 48.74
N LEU A 258 71.13 -0.65 48.02
CA LEU A 258 72.30 0.08 47.51
C LEU A 258 72.80 -0.60 46.21
#